data_AF-A0ABD3JFZ4-F1
#
_entry.id   AF-A0ABD3JFZ4-F1
#
_cell.length_a   1.000
_cell.length_b   1.000
_cell.length_c   1.000
_cell.angle_alpha   90.00
_cell.angle_beta   90.00
_cell.angle_gamma   90.00
#
_symmetry.space_group_name_H-M   'P 1'
#
loop_
_entity.id
_entity.type
_entity.pdbx_description
1 polymer ?
#
loop_
_entity_poly.entity_id
_entity_poly.type
_entity_poly.pdbx_seq_one_letter_code
_entity_poly.pdbx_strand_id
1 'polypeptide(L)'
;MELLKDYDCDILYHPGKANKVADALSRKSSVARILVKEWNLIERARDSEFKFEVGHLSSFMATLRIEPDVQVRIKQLQPTDPDVQKILQEDTDKRKADFQVSDDGVLRFRGRLVVPNDVELREEILSEAHRSNYSVHPGSTKMYQNLRQHYWWSGMKADIAKHVAKCLTCQQVKAQHCKPGGLLQPLAIPEWKWEHITMDFVTGLPRSQRGNDSIWVVVDRLTKSAHFIVVRKD
;
A
#
# COMPACT_ATOMS: atom_id res chain seq x y z
N MET A 1 22.80 26.58 -29.49
CA MET A 1 21.68 25.97 -28.73
C MET A 1 21.13 24.88 -29.61
N GLU A 2 21.29 23.63 -29.21
CA GLU A 2 20.67 22.51 -29.91
C GLU A 2 19.21 22.42 -29.47
N LEU A 3 18.28 22.44 -30.43
CA LEU A 3 16.85 22.35 -30.20
C LEU A 3 16.39 20.92 -30.49
N LEU A 4 15.38 20.45 -29.76
CA LEU A 4 14.85 19.07 -29.91
C LEU A 4 14.38 18.75 -31.34
N LYS A 5 14.07 19.78 -32.13
CA LYS A 5 13.71 19.69 -33.55
C LYS A 5 14.88 19.33 -34.47
N ASP A 6 16.12 19.43 -33.97
CA ASP A 6 17.35 19.17 -34.74
C ASP A 6 17.69 17.66 -34.74
N TYR A 7 16.85 16.83 -34.12
CA TYR A 7 16.98 15.37 -34.05
C TYR A 7 15.76 14.67 -34.68
N ASP A 8 16.01 13.72 -35.57
CA ASP A 8 14.99 12.76 -36.02
C ASP A 8 14.73 11.76 -34.87
N CYS A 9 13.53 11.83 -34.29
CA CYS A 9 13.13 10.93 -33.23
C CYS A 9 11.79 10.25 -33.53
N ASP A 10 11.80 8.93 -33.43
CA ASP A 10 10.61 8.09 -33.52
C ASP A 10 9.98 7.92 -32.13
N ILE A 11 8.75 8.41 -31.97
CA ILE A 11 7.99 8.22 -30.74
C ILE A 11 7.30 6.86 -30.78
N LEU A 12 7.93 5.86 -30.17
CA LEU A 12 7.36 4.52 -30.05
C LEU A 12 6.46 4.43 -28.81
N TYR A 13 5.15 4.32 -29.03
CA TYR A 13 4.19 4.09 -27.97
C TYR A 13 4.26 2.65 -27.46
N HIS A 14 4.46 2.49 -26.16
CA HIS A 14 4.39 1.19 -25.49
C HIS A 14 3.21 1.15 -24.50
N PRO A 15 2.24 0.23 -24.70
CA PRO A 15 1.14 0.05 -23.76
C PRO A 15 1.66 -0.29 -22.35
N GLY A 16 1.17 0.39 -21.33
CA GLY A 16 1.66 0.25 -19.95
C GLY A 16 1.61 -1.18 -19.38
N LYS A 17 0.74 -2.04 -19.92
CA LYS A 17 0.65 -3.46 -19.54
C LYS A 17 1.90 -4.28 -19.94
N ALA A 18 2.66 -3.82 -20.95
CA ALA A 18 3.92 -4.42 -21.39
C ALA A 18 5.15 -3.74 -20.76
N ASN A 19 4.96 -2.57 -20.14
CA ASN A 19 6.03 -1.79 -19.52
C ASN A 19 6.33 -2.29 -18.10
N LYS A 20 7.11 -3.37 -17.99
CA LYS A 20 7.48 -4.00 -16.71
C LYS A 20 8.60 -3.27 -15.94
N VAL A 21 9.17 -2.20 -16.51
CA VAL A 21 10.43 -1.56 -16.03
C VAL A 21 10.24 -0.06 -15.75
N ALA A 22 9.00 0.41 -15.56
CA ALA A 22 8.78 1.71 -14.93
C ALA A 22 8.95 1.57 -13.41
N ASP A 23 10.18 1.34 -12.95
CA ASP A 23 10.55 1.43 -11.53
C ASP A 23 11.48 2.62 -11.28
N ALA A 24 11.23 3.30 -10.17
CA ALA A 24 11.62 4.66 -9.86
C ALA A 24 13.08 4.80 -9.37
N LEU A 25 14.07 4.20 -10.04
CA LEU A 25 15.46 4.20 -9.57
C LEU A 25 16.52 4.38 -10.67
N SER A 26 16.43 5.48 -11.42
CA SER A 26 17.64 6.08 -12.00
C SER A 26 18.31 7.00 -10.97
N ARG A 27 19.05 6.43 -10.00
CA ARG A 27 19.98 7.21 -9.15
C ARG A 27 21.28 6.43 -8.89
N LYS A 28 22.29 6.72 -9.73
CA LYS A 28 23.75 6.65 -9.56
C LYS A 28 24.32 5.54 -8.64
N SER A 29 24.99 4.57 -9.28
CA SER A 29 25.66 3.41 -8.66
C SER A 29 26.70 3.72 -7.58
N SER A 30 27.28 4.93 -7.57
CA SER A 30 28.28 5.34 -6.59
C SER A 30 27.70 5.74 -5.23
N VAL A 31 26.49 6.30 -5.18
CA VAL A 31 25.82 6.71 -3.93
C VAL A 31 25.20 5.50 -3.23
N ALA A 32 24.70 4.52 -3.99
CA ALA A 32 24.17 3.27 -3.46
C ALA A 32 25.23 2.46 -2.66
N ARG A 33 26.49 2.45 -3.09
CA ARG A 33 27.55 1.69 -2.40
C ARG A 33 28.00 2.28 -1.07
N ILE A 34 27.94 3.61 -0.91
CA ILE A 34 28.30 4.29 0.35
C ILE A 34 27.17 4.12 1.36
N LEU A 35 25.92 4.33 0.93
CA LEU A 35 24.74 4.12 1.78
C LEU A 35 24.63 2.67 2.26
N VAL A 36 24.88 1.68 1.41
CA VAL A 36 24.82 0.25 1.80
C VAL A 36 25.86 -0.11 2.87
N LYS A 37 27.05 0.51 2.88
CA LYS A 37 28.07 0.21 3.89
C LYS A 37 27.76 0.82 5.25
N GLU A 38 27.26 2.06 5.29
CA GLU A 38 26.81 2.68 6.56
C GLU A 38 25.53 2.03 7.08
N TRP A 39 24.61 1.63 6.18
CA TRP A 39 23.37 0.94 6.56
C TRP A 39 23.63 -0.41 7.24
N ASN A 40 24.64 -1.16 6.79
CA ASN A 40 25.03 -2.42 7.43
C ASN A 40 25.58 -2.24 8.86
N LEU A 41 26.25 -1.10 9.15
CA LEU A 41 26.74 -0.80 10.49
C LEU A 41 25.62 -0.29 11.41
N ILE A 42 24.69 0.48 10.85
CA ILE A 42 23.51 0.99 11.56
C ILE A 42 22.50 -0.13 11.83
N GLU A 43 22.27 -1.09 10.92
CA GLU A 43 21.48 -2.31 11.18
C GLU A 43 22.11 -3.14 12.31
N ARG A 44 23.43 -3.34 12.30
CA ARG A 44 24.12 -4.10 13.36
C ARG A 44 24.05 -3.42 14.73
N ALA A 45 24.08 -2.09 14.78
CA ALA A 45 23.91 -1.34 16.02
C ALA A 45 22.43 -1.26 16.46
N ARG A 46 21.48 -1.29 15.51
CA ARG A 46 20.03 -1.19 15.75
C ARG A 46 19.40 -2.50 16.22
N ASP A 47 19.95 -3.65 15.82
CA ASP A 47 19.51 -4.97 16.29
C ASP A 47 20.01 -5.31 17.71
N SER A 48 20.61 -4.34 18.40
CA SER A 48 21.19 -4.55 19.71
C SER A 48 20.60 -3.64 20.77
N GLU A 49 19.46 -4.03 21.33
CA GLU A 49 19.03 -3.56 22.66
C GLU A 49 19.74 -4.38 23.74
N PHE A 50 21.01 -4.06 23.97
CA PHE A 50 21.88 -4.81 24.88
C PHE A 50 21.45 -4.67 26.35
N LYS A 51 21.16 -5.79 27.00
CA LYS A 51 21.38 -5.97 28.45
C LYS A 51 22.38 -7.10 28.68
N PHE A 52 23.31 -6.85 29.58
CA PHE A 52 24.52 -7.64 29.79
C PHE A 52 24.46 -8.28 31.18
N GLU A 53 24.62 -9.59 31.27
CA GLU A 53 24.98 -10.26 32.52
C GLU A 53 26.17 -11.19 32.27
N VAL A 54 27.21 -11.01 33.08
CA VAL A 54 28.48 -11.76 32.98
C VAL A 54 28.52 -12.78 34.11
N GLY A 55 28.39 -14.07 33.77
CA GLY A 55 28.74 -15.18 34.64
C GLY A 55 30.12 -15.74 34.28
N HIS A 56 30.98 -15.95 35.27
CA HIS A 56 32.32 -16.47 35.06
C HIS A 56 32.30 -18.01 35.01
N LEU A 57 32.75 -18.62 33.91
CA LEU A 57 33.65 -19.80 33.87
C LEU A 57 33.99 -20.22 32.43
N SER A 58 35.19 -20.78 32.30
CA SER A 58 35.98 -21.07 31.12
C SER A 58 35.27 -21.87 30.01
N SER A 59 35.54 -21.47 28.76
CA SER A 59 35.18 -22.14 27.49
C SER A 59 33.68 -22.24 27.18
N PHE A 60 33.10 -21.21 26.56
CA PHE A 60 31.73 -21.26 26.01
C PHE A 60 31.68 -20.81 24.56
N MET A 61 30.97 -21.60 23.75
CA MET A 61 30.45 -21.19 22.45
C MET A 61 29.09 -20.53 22.72
N ALA A 62 29.07 -19.20 22.82
CA ALA A 62 27.83 -18.45 23.03
C ALA A 62 27.04 -18.40 21.71
N THR A 63 25.80 -18.89 21.73
CA THR A 63 24.86 -18.73 20.61
C THR A 63 23.89 -17.60 20.96
N LEU A 64 23.94 -16.51 20.19
CA LEU A 64 22.99 -15.40 20.29
C LEU A 64 21.64 -15.82 19.68
N ARG A 65 20.57 -15.86 20.50
CA ARG A 65 19.18 -15.99 20.03
C ARG A 65 18.43 -14.71 20.33
N ILE A 66 18.01 -14.00 19.28
CA ILE A 66 17.12 -12.84 19.36
C ILE A 66 15.70 -13.36 19.09
N GLU A 67 14.85 -13.39 20.12
CA GLU A 67 13.42 -13.63 19.95
C GLU A 67 12.68 -12.30 20.09
N PRO A 68 11.80 -11.93 19.12
CA PRO A 68 10.96 -10.74 19.27
C PRO A 68 10.10 -10.83 20.53
N ASP A 69 9.97 -9.74 21.28
CA ASP A 69 9.17 -9.68 22.52
C ASP A 69 7.73 -10.16 22.28
N VAL A 70 7.15 -9.80 21.13
CA VAL A 70 5.83 -10.26 20.68
C VAL A 70 5.74 -11.80 20.63
N GLN A 71 6.77 -12.50 20.17
CA GLN A 71 6.73 -13.97 20.12
C GLN A 71 6.77 -14.58 21.52
N VAL A 72 7.60 -14.02 22.41
CA VAL A 72 7.66 -14.45 23.82
C VAL A 72 6.30 -14.24 24.49
N ARG A 73 5.69 -13.07 24.28
CA ARG A 73 4.38 -12.72 24.83
C ARG A 73 3.26 -13.59 24.26
N ILE A 74 3.31 -13.94 22.97
CA ILE A 74 2.38 -14.94 22.38
C ILE A 74 2.50 -16.28 23.09
N LYS A 75 3.73 -16.80 23.29
CA LYS A 75 3.95 -18.08 23.97
C LYS A 75 3.39 -18.06 25.40
N GLN A 76 3.54 -16.93 26.12
CA GLN A 76 3.05 -16.76 27.49
C GLN A 76 1.54 -16.59 27.59
N LEU A 77 0.90 -15.97 26.60
CA LEU A 77 -0.55 -15.70 26.60
C LEU A 77 -1.39 -16.82 26.00
N GLN A 78 -0.80 -17.71 25.19
CA GLN A 78 -1.51 -18.87 24.63
C GLN A 78 -2.21 -19.74 25.69
N PRO A 79 -1.60 -20.07 26.84
CA PRO A 79 -2.25 -20.86 27.88
C PRO A 79 -3.47 -20.17 28.50
N THR A 80 -3.55 -18.84 28.47
CA THR A 80 -4.64 -18.07 29.07
C THR A 80 -5.86 -17.98 28.16
N ASP A 81 -5.68 -18.20 26.86
CA ASP A 81 -6.75 -18.05 25.87
C ASP A 81 -7.70 -19.26 25.85
N PRO A 82 -9.01 -19.07 26.10
CA PRO A 82 -9.99 -20.15 26.13
C PRO A 82 -10.18 -20.86 24.79
N ASP A 83 -10.03 -20.15 23.66
CA ASP A 83 -10.13 -20.75 22.32
C ASP A 83 -8.91 -21.63 22.03
N VAL A 84 -7.71 -21.18 22.44
CA VAL A 84 -6.47 -21.97 22.31
C VAL A 84 -6.52 -23.19 23.23
N GLN A 85 -6.99 -23.02 24.48
CA GLN A 85 -7.18 -24.12 25.43
C GLN A 85 -8.18 -25.16 24.94
N LYS A 86 -9.29 -24.73 24.33
CA LYS A 86 -10.25 -25.64 23.72
C LYS A 86 -9.61 -26.49 22.62
N ILE A 87 -8.80 -25.87 21.76
CA ILE A 87 -8.05 -26.59 20.73
C ILE A 87 -6.99 -27.51 21.34
N LEU A 88 -6.40 -27.17 22.49
CA LEU A 88 -5.45 -28.01 23.24
C LEU A 88 -6.09 -29.22 23.91
N GLN A 89 -7.34 -29.10 24.37
CA GLN A 89 -8.11 -30.17 25.01
C GLN A 89 -8.80 -31.10 24.00
N GLU A 90 -8.93 -30.69 22.74
CA GLU A 90 -9.41 -31.57 21.67
C GLU A 90 -8.41 -32.71 21.41
N ASP A 91 -8.93 -33.93 21.45
CA ASP A 91 -8.17 -35.17 21.27
C ASP A 91 -7.32 -35.13 19.98
N THR A 92 -6.10 -35.66 20.04
CA THR A 92 -5.12 -35.55 18.95
C THR A 92 -5.66 -36.11 17.63
N ASP A 93 -6.53 -37.12 17.72
CA ASP A 93 -7.21 -37.78 16.60
C ASP A 93 -8.42 -37.01 16.05
N LYS A 94 -9.00 -36.09 16.84
CA LYS A 94 -10.11 -35.19 16.43
C LYS A 94 -9.65 -33.79 16.06
N ARG A 95 -8.41 -33.45 16.43
CA ARG A 95 -7.78 -32.19 16.06
C ARG A 95 -7.69 -32.12 14.55
N LYS A 96 -8.10 -30.98 13.97
CA LYS A 96 -7.85 -30.74 12.55
C LYS A 96 -6.35 -30.91 12.31
N ALA A 97 -5.96 -31.76 11.35
CA ALA A 97 -4.57 -32.12 11.02
C ALA A 97 -3.61 -30.92 10.82
N ASP A 98 -4.17 -29.73 10.67
CA ASP A 98 -3.46 -28.48 10.52
C ASP A 98 -2.92 -27.88 11.84
N PHE A 99 -3.43 -28.27 13.00
CA PHE A 99 -2.96 -27.78 14.32
C PHE A 99 -1.99 -28.77 14.96
N GLN A 100 -0.83 -28.26 15.35
CA GLN A 100 0.27 -29.03 15.94
C GLN A 100 0.78 -28.32 17.18
N VAL A 101 1.06 -29.07 18.23
CA VAL A 101 1.75 -28.54 19.42
C VAL A 101 3.23 -28.84 19.25
N SER A 102 4.06 -27.82 19.36
CA SER A 102 5.52 -27.98 19.34
C SER A 102 6.03 -28.54 20.65
N ASP A 103 7.27 -29.02 20.67
CA ASP A 103 7.94 -29.53 21.89
C ASP A 103 7.96 -28.50 23.03
N ASP A 104 7.96 -27.20 22.68
CA ASP A 104 7.90 -26.08 23.62
C ASP A 104 6.49 -25.84 24.22
N GLY A 105 5.50 -26.70 23.95
CA GLY A 105 4.12 -26.56 24.44
C GLY A 105 3.26 -25.53 23.70
N VAL A 106 3.79 -24.95 22.61
CA VAL A 106 3.17 -23.85 21.85
C VAL A 106 2.32 -24.39 20.71
N LEU A 107 1.10 -23.87 20.56
CA LEU A 107 0.20 -24.20 19.46
C LEU A 107 0.63 -23.51 18.16
N ARG A 108 0.72 -24.30 17.10
CA ARG A 108 1.01 -23.86 15.73
C ARG A 108 -0.05 -24.35 14.75
N PHE A 109 -0.36 -23.55 13.74
CA PHE A 109 -1.21 -23.91 12.61
C PHE A 109 -0.36 -24.00 11.33
N ARG A 110 -0.17 -25.20 10.78
CA ARG A 110 0.70 -25.47 9.61
C ARG A 110 2.09 -24.83 9.76
N GLY A 111 2.71 -24.98 10.93
CA GLY A 111 4.02 -24.40 11.28
C GLY A 111 4.00 -22.92 11.73
N ARG A 112 2.86 -22.22 11.64
CA ARG A 112 2.71 -20.80 12.01
C ARG A 112 2.28 -20.65 13.46
N LEU A 113 2.80 -19.64 14.14
CA LEU A 113 2.48 -19.36 15.53
C LEU A 113 1.03 -18.87 15.66
N VAL A 114 0.23 -19.55 16.50
CA VAL A 114 -1.15 -19.14 16.76
C VAL A 114 -1.15 -17.93 17.69
N VAL A 115 -1.72 -16.81 17.25
CA VAL A 115 -1.80 -15.60 18.06
C VAL A 115 -3.09 -15.64 18.89
N PRO A 116 -3.00 -15.51 20.23
CA PRO A 116 -4.15 -15.44 21.12
C PRO A 116 -5.16 -14.35 20.73
N ASN A 117 -6.38 -14.46 21.23
CA ASN A 117 -7.43 -13.46 21.11
C ASN A 117 -7.23 -12.30 22.09
N ASP A 118 -6.05 -11.71 22.04
CA ASP A 118 -5.69 -10.50 22.76
C ASP A 118 -5.69 -9.31 21.79
N VAL A 119 -6.47 -8.28 22.12
CA VAL A 119 -6.69 -7.13 21.23
C VAL A 119 -5.44 -6.28 21.11
N GLU A 120 -4.72 -6.07 22.23
CA GLU A 120 -3.51 -5.25 22.26
C GLU A 120 -2.39 -5.89 21.44
N LEU A 121 -2.16 -7.19 21.65
CA LEU A 121 -1.15 -7.97 20.93
C LEU A 121 -1.42 -8.03 19.42
N ARG A 122 -2.68 -8.24 19.02
CA ARG A 122 -3.03 -8.23 17.60
C ARG A 122 -2.86 -6.85 16.98
N GLU A 123 -3.26 -5.79 17.68
CA GLU A 123 -3.08 -4.41 17.19
C GLU A 123 -1.60 -4.03 17.12
N GLU A 124 -0.76 -4.49 18.05
CA GLU A 124 0.70 -4.32 18.01
C GLU A 124 1.30 -4.98 16.76
N ILE A 125 0.97 -6.25 16.50
CA ILE A 125 1.42 -6.97 15.30
C ILE A 125 0.97 -6.26 14.02
N LEU A 126 -0.28 -5.80 13.98
CA LEU A 126 -0.84 -5.10 12.82
C LEU A 126 -0.19 -3.72 12.63
N SER A 127 0.02 -2.98 13.72
CA SER A 127 0.67 -1.67 13.70
C SER A 127 2.11 -1.79 13.22
N GLU A 128 2.87 -2.74 13.76
CA GLU A 128 4.26 -2.97 13.35
C GLU A 128 4.35 -3.37 11.87
N ALA A 129 3.49 -4.29 11.43
CA ALA A 129 3.48 -4.75 10.03
C ALA A 129 2.93 -3.71 9.04
N HIS A 130 2.33 -2.61 9.51
CA HIS A 130 1.77 -1.57 8.64
C HIS A 130 2.52 -0.25 8.69
N ARG A 131 2.90 0.20 9.89
CA ARG A 131 3.44 1.53 10.16
C ARG A 131 4.95 1.55 10.38
N SER A 132 5.60 0.39 10.52
CA SER A 132 7.05 0.41 10.66
C SER A 132 7.70 1.05 9.44
N ASN A 133 8.80 1.76 9.68
CA ASN A 133 9.55 2.44 8.63
C ASN A 133 10.02 1.48 7.52
N TYR A 134 10.10 0.19 7.84
CA TYR A 134 10.45 -0.89 6.91
C TYR A 134 9.27 -1.43 6.09
N SER A 135 8.04 -1.30 6.59
CA SER A 135 6.85 -1.90 5.95
C SER A 135 6.24 -1.00 4.88
N VAL A 136 6.47 0.32 4.94
CA VAL A 136 6.03 1.32 3.96
C VAL A 136 4.53 1.20 3.61
N HIS A 137 3.67 1.11 4.62
CA HIS A 137 2.21 1.09 4.47
C HIS A 137 1.69 0.07 3.42
N PRO A 138 1.99 -1.23 3.60
CA PRO A 138 1.61 -2.24 2.64
C PRO A 138 0.09 -2.35 2.52
N GLY A 139 -0.39 -2.64 1.31
CA GLY A 139 -1.80 -2.98 1.09
C GLY A 139 -2.20 -4.28 1.82
N SER A 140 -3.50 -4.47 2.04
CA SER A 140 -4.04 -5.59 2.82
C SER A 140 -3.56 -6.97 2.34
N THR A 141 -3.53 -7.20 1.02
CA THR A 141 -3.04 -8.46 0.44
C THR A 141 -1.56 -8.71 0.74
N LYS A 142 -0.71 -7.68 0.60
CA LYS A 142 0.73 -7.80 0.84
C LYS A 142 1.00 -8.01 2.34
N MET A 143 0.33 -7.25 3.19
CA MET A 143 0.42 -7.38 4.64
C MET A 143 0.02 -8.80 5.10
N TYR A 144 -1.08 -9.35 4.57
CA TYR A 144 -1.49 -10.73 4.84
C TYR A 144 -0.45 -11.76 4.37
N GLN A 145 0.13 -11.58 3.18
CA GLN A 145 1.16 -12.48 2.67
C GLN A 145 2.44 -12.49 3.49
N ASN A 146 2.80 -11.36 4.11
CA ASN A 146 3.95 -11.25 4.99
C ASN A 146 3.63 -11.90 6.35
N LEU A 147 2.53 -11.49 7.00
CA LEU A 147 2.16 -11.98 8.34
C LEU A 147 1.88 -13.49 8.36
N ARG A 148 1.24 -14.03 7.33
CA ARG A 148 0.89 -15.47 7.27
C ARG A 148 2.10 -16.41 7.23
N GLN A 149 3.32 -15.90 7.04
CA GLN A 149 4.53 -16.73 7.06
C GLN A 149 4.87 -17.18 8.47
N HIS A 150 4.56 -16.34 9.46
CA HIS A 150 4.94 -16.55 10.85
C HIS A 150 3.74 -16.69 11.79
N TYR A 151 2.64 -15.99 11.51
CA TYR A 151 1.49 -15.88 12.41
C TYR A 151 0.20 -16.43 11.80
N TRP A 152 -0.70 -16.84 12.67
CA TRP A 152 -2.06 -17.23 12.31
C TRP A 152 -3.04 -16.91 13.45
N TRP A 153 -4.22 -16.39 13.09
CA TRP A 153 -5.38 -16.36 13.98
C TRP A 153 -6.68 -16.36 13.17
N SER A 154 -7.78 -16.70 13.85
CA SER A 154 -9.14 -16.63 13.31
C SER A 154 -9.46 -15.21 12.83
N GLY A 155 -9.84 -15.04 11.56
CA GLY A 155 -10.22 -13.72 11.04
C GLY A 155 -9.05 -12.80 10.64
N MET A 156 -7.79 -13.25 10.69
CA MET A 156 -6.60 -12.44 10.38
C MET A 156 -6.70 -11.59 9.11
N LYS A 157 -7.27 -12.13 8.03
CA LYS A 157 -7.42 -11.38 6.76
C LYS A 157 -8.41 -10.22 6.89
N ALA A 158 -9.49 -10.40 7.66
CA ALA A 158 -10.49 -9.36 7.90
C ALA A 158 -9.92 -8.26 8.82
N ASP A 159 -9.18 -8.64 9.86
CA ASP A 159 -8.53 -7.68 10.77
C ASP A 159 -7.51 -6.82 10.04
N ILE A 160 -6.66 -7.44 9.20
CA ILE A 160 -5.71 -6.73 8.34
C ILE A 160 -6.42 -5.75 7.42
N ALA A 161 -7.51 -6.19 6.75
CA ALA A 161 -8.28 -5.32 5.87
C ALA A 161 -8.86 -4.12 6.64
N LYS A 162 -9.41 -4.36 7.83
CA LYS A 162 -9.96 -3.31 8.72
C LYS A 162 -8.87 -2.34 9.19
N HIS A 163 -7.70 -2.83 9.57
CA HIS A 163 -6.59 -2.00 10.03
C HIS A 163 -6.04 -1.11 8.90
N VAL A 164 -5.76 -1.69 7.72
CA VAL A 164 -5.32 -0.91 6.54
C VAL A 164 -6.38 0.09 6.09
N ALA A 165 -7.66 -0.27 6.17
CA ALA A 165 -8.76 0.63 5.82
C ALA A 165 -8.87 1.82 6.77
N LYS A 166 -8.40 1.74 8.02
CA LYS A 166 -8.40 2.86 8.98
C LYS A 166 -7.22 3.82 8.80
N CYS A 167 -6.21 3.48 7.99
CA CYS A 167 -5.02 4.30 7.83
C CYS A 167 -5.28 5.53 6.96
N LEU A 168 -5.24 6.73 7.56
CA LEU A 168 -5.44 8.02 6.86
C LEU A 168 -4.42 8.22 5.72
N THR A 169 -3.14 7.90 5.95
CA THR A 169 -2.09 8.02 4.92
C THR A 169 -2.41 7.15 3.70
N CYS A 170 -2.81 5.89 3.92
CA CYS A 170 -3.23 5.01 2.83
C CYS A 170 -4.49 5.52 2.12
N GLN A 171 -5.47 6.06 2.86
CA GLN A 171 -6.70 6.58 2.26
C GLN A 171 -6.44 7.80 1.37
N GLN A 172 -5.52 8.69 1.77
CA GLN A 172 -5.18 9.90 1.01
C GLN A 172 -4.35 9.60 -0.24
N VAL A 173 -3.44 8.63 -0.18
CA VAL A 173 -2.49 8.35 -1.27
C VAL A 173 -3.04 7.31 -2.25
N LYS A 174 -3.90 6.39 -1.82
CA LYS A 174 -4.43 5.36 -2.74
C LYS A 174 -5.38 5.98 -3.75
N ALA A 175 -4.98 5.92 -5.01
CA ALA A 175 -5.90 6.12 -6.11
C ALA A 175 -7.08 5.14 -5.99
N GLN A 176 -8.30 5.65 -6.15
CA GLN A 176 -9.47 4.79 -6.27
C GLN A 176 -9.36 4.00 -7.58
N HIS A 177 -8.98 2.74 -7.48
CA HIS A 177 -9.09 1.79 -8.58
C HIS A 177 -10.53 1.29 -8.68
N CYS A 178 -11.44 2.22 -8.98
CA CYS A 178 -12.79 1.87 -9.40
C CYS A 178 -12.72 1.21 -10.78
N LYS A 179 -13.69 0.34 -11.09
CA LYS A 179 -13.89 -0.08 -12.48
C LYS A 179 -14.02 1.20 -13.31
N PRO A 180 -13.44 1.25 -14.52
CA PRO A 180 -13.66 2.40 -15.41
C PRO A 180 -15.16 2.65 -15.46
N GLY A 181 -15.55 3.93 -15.41
CA GLY A 181 -16.93 4.32 -15.63
C GLY A 181 -17.45 3.59 -16.87
N GLY A 182 -18.70 3.15 -16.84
CA GLY A 182 -19.30 2.43 -17.96
C GLY A 182 -19.13 3.20 -19.28
N LEU A 183 -19.51 2.56 -20.39
CA LEU A 183 -19.48 3.23 -21.70
C LEU A 183 -20.18 4.59 -21.59
N LEU A 184 -19.51 5.65 -22.04
CA LEU A 184 -20.12 6.97 -22.13
C LEU A 184 -21.40 6.82 -22.97
N GLN A 185 -22.56 7.12 -22.38
CA GLN A 185 -23.80 7.13 -23.13
C GLN A 185 -23.79 8.34 -24.07
N PRO A 186 -23.76 8.14 -25.40
CA PRO A 186 -23.83 9.26 -26.31
C PRO A 186 -25.20 9.93 -26.14
N LEU A 187 -25.19 11.26 -25.97
CA LEU A 187 -26.42 12.04 -25.97
C LEU A 187 -27.11 11.89 -27.33
N ALA A 188 -28.44 11.80 -27.32
CA ALA A 188 -29.24 11.72 -28.53
C ALA A 188 -28.86 12.81 -29.55
N ILE A 189 -28.89 12.43 -30.82
CA ILE A 189 -28.67 13.35 -31.93
C ILE A 189 -29.96 14.18 -32.09
N PRO A 190 -29.90 15.51 -32.00
CA PRO A 190 -31.07 16.37 -32.25
C PRO A 190 -31.58 16.21 -33.69
N GLU A 191 -32.89 16.36 -33.90
CA GLU A 191 -33.54 16.27 -35.20
C GLU A 191 -33.52 17.62 -35.94
N TRP A 192 -33.46 18.74 -35.18
CA TRP A 192 -33.47 20.09 -35.73
C TRP A 192 -32.32 20.96 -35.27
N LYS A 193 -31.95 21.93 -36.15
CA LYS A 193 -30.98 22.98 -35.82
C LYS A 193 -31.44 23.73 -34.57
N TRP A 194 -30.51 24.03 -33.67
CA TRP A 194 -30.76 24.79 -32.43
C TRP A 194 -31.60 24.07 -31.36
N GLU A 195 -31.90 22.80 -31.54
CA GLU A 195 -32.62 22.00 -30.55
C GLU A 195 -31.73 21.69 -29.33
N HIS A 196 -30.48 21.28 -29.57
CA HIS A 196 -29.49 21.03 -28.53
C HIS A 196 -28.27 21.94 -28.72
N ILE A 197 -28.02 22.82 -27.75
CA ILE A 197 -26.86 23.70 -27.71
C ILE A 197 -25.90 23.29 -26.59
N THR A 198 -24.60 23.44 -26.83
CA THR A 198 -23.56 23.35 -25.80
C THR A 198 -22.96 24.72 -25.58
N MET A 199 -22.79 25.09 -24.31
CA MET A 199 -22.24 26.37 -23.89
C MET A 199 -20.94 26.15 -23.12
N ASP A 200 -19.93 26.95 -23.40
CA ASP A 200 -18.66 26.93 -22.66
C ASP A 200 -18.05 28.34 -22.57
N PHE A 201 -17.12 28.55 -21.64
CA PHE A 201 -16.38 29.79 -21.51
C PHE A 201 -14.88 29.55 -21.70
N VAL A 202 -14.30 30.25 -22.66
CA VAL A 202 -12.84 30.39 -22.75
C VAL A 202 -12.46 31.61 -21.92
N THR A 203 -11.81 31.38 -20.78
CA THR A 203 -11.40 32.44 -19.84
C THR A 203 -9.88 32.54 -19.74
N GLY A 204 -9.37 33.65 -19.17
CA GLY A 204 -7.93 33.87 -19.02
C GLY A 204 -7.25 34.40 -20.28
N LEU A 205 -8.01 35.03 -21.18
CA LEU A 205 -7.46 35.66 -22.38
C LEU A 205 -6.88 37.05 -22.05
N PRO A 206 -5.93 37.55 -22.86
CA PRO A 206 -5.48 38.94 -22.74
C PRO A 206 -6.65 39.92 -22.84
N ARG A 207 -6.64 40.95 -21.98
CA ARG A 207 -7.68 41.98 -22.00
C ARG A 207 -7.66 42.74 -23.31
N SER A 208 -8.81 42.77 -23.98
CA SER A 208 -9.04 43.64 -25.13
C SER A 208 -9.11 45.12 -24.73
N GLN A 209 -9.02 46.03 -25.70
CA GLN A 209 -9.19 47.48 -25.47
C GLN A 209 -10.54 47.84 -24.84
N ARG A 210 -11.57 47.01 -25.04
CA ARG A 210 -12.91 47.18 -24.45
C ARG A 210 -13.04 46.53 -23.07
N GLY A 211 -11.97 45.96 -22.53
CA GLY A 211 -11.93 45.36 -21.19
C GLY A 211 -12.47 43.92 -21.10
N ASN A 212 -12.81 43.29 -22.23
CA ASN A 212 -13.21 41.87 -22.26
C ASN A 212 -11.99 40.96 -22.16
N ASP A 213 -12.09 39.86 -21.41
CA ASP A 213 -11.02 38.88 -21.14
C ASP A 213 -11.46 37.42 -21.32
N SER A 214 -12.67 37.21 -21.82
CA SER A 214 -13.30 35.90 -21.94
C SER A 214 -14.20 35.82 -23.18
N ILE A 215 -14.44 34.62 -23.67
CA ILE A 215 -15.34 34.33 -24.79
C ILE A 215 -16.37 33.31 -24.34
N TRP A 216 -17.65 33.65 -24.46
CA TRP A 216 -18.74 32.70 -24.32
C TRP A 216 -18.98 32.02 -25.68
N VAL A 217 -18.82 30.70 -25.68
CA VAL A 217 -18.93 29.84 -26.86
C VAL A 217 -20.28 29.13 -26.81
N VAL A 218 -21.10 29.31 -27.84
CA VAL A 218 -22.38 28.61 -28.00
C VAL A 218 -22.33 27.80 -29.29
N VAL A 219 -22.46 26.48 -29.19
CA VAL A 219 -22.35 25.56 -30.33
C VAL A 219 -23.63 24.77 -30.49
N ASP A 220 -24.22 24.80 -31.68
CA ASP A 220 -25.31 23.91 -32.06
C ASP A 220 -24.78 22.48 -32.25
N ARG A 221 -25.35 21.51 -31.53
CA ARG A 221 -24.84 20.12 -31.56
C ARG A 221 -25.08 19.45 -32.90
N LEU A 222 -26.11 19.84 -33.65
CA LEU A 222 -26.45 19.25 -34.95
C LEU A 222 -25.50 19.72 -36.06
N THR A 223 -25.47 21.03 -36.31
CA THR A 223 -24.74 21.63 -37.43
C THR A 223 -23.27 21.92 -37.11
N LYS A 224 -22.88 21.89 -35.83
CA LYS A 224 -21.58 22.36 -35.32
C LYS A 224 -21.33 23.86 -35.57
N SER A 225 -22.36 24.63 -35.89
CA SER A 225 -22.27 26.08 -35.97
C SER A 225 -21.94 26.66 -34.60
N ALA A 226 -20.91 27.50 -34.54
CA ALA A 226 -20.43 28.11 -33.29
C ALA A 226 -20.64 29.62 -33.31
N HIS A 227 -21.15 30.16 -32.21
CA HIS A 227 -21.27 31.58 -31.94
C HIS A 227 -20.32 31.96 -30.80
N PHE A 228 -19.50 32.97 -31.07
CA PHE A 228 -18.50 33.48 -30.13
C PHE A 228 -18.94 34.87 -29.66
N ILE A 229 -19.22 34.99 -28.38
CA ILE A 229 -19.68 36.22 -27.76
C ILE A 229 -18.57 36.70 -26.83
N VAL A 230 -18.04 37.90 -27.09
CA VAL A 230 -17.02 38.51 -26.23
C VAL A 230 -17.65 38.96 -24.91
N VAL A 231 -17.07 38.54 -23.80
CA VAL A 231 -17.56 38.84 -22.45
C VAL A 231 -16.41 39.25 -21.54
N ARG A 232 -16.75 39.92 -20.43
CA ARG A 232 -15.82 40.24 -19.36
C ARG A 232 -16.14 39.34 -18.17
N LYS A 233 -15.12 38.71 -17.59
CA LYS A 233 -15.24 38.02 -16.33
C LYS A 233 -15.45 39.06 -15.23
N ASP A 234 -16.57 38.95 -14.51
CA ASP A 234 -16.82 39.76 -13.30
C ASP A 234 -15.88 39.36 -12.16
#